data_AF-A0A7X9Q9N3-F1
#
_entry.id   AF-A0A7X9Q9N3-F1
#
_cell.length_a   1.000
_cell.length_b   1.000
_cell.length_c   1.000
_cell.angle_alpha   90.00
_cell.angle_beta   90.00
_cell.angle_gamma   90.00
#
_symmetry.space_group_name_H-M   'P 1'
#
loop_
_entity.id
_entity.type
_entity.pdbx_description
1 polymer ?
#
loop_
_entity_poly.entity_id
_entity_poly.type
_entity_poly.pdbx_seq_one_letter_code
_entity_poly.pdbx_strand_id
1 'polypeptide(L)'
;MSINDVITMLSEYKVCKARCLYLEGKIQELELLIEKKKSSIIDDEVSITSVLSDMPRGTDISSPVEKLAIKVADGYLSTDVVELQREQQKLTEELEKGKTITVYVEAWICGLASKERCVIEKFYFEKLTWREIQNYLHQKYGDYLSKSTLRRIKSDALDKILTIIA
;
A
#
# COMPACT_ATOMS: atom_id res chain seq x y z
N MET A 1 -21.58 11.07 0.88
CA MET A 1 -20.27 11.71 0.63
C MET A 1 -20.53 13.01 -0.13
N SER A 2 -19.92 14.12 0.30
CA SER A 2 -20.14 15.43 -0.31
C SER A 2 -19.23 15.66 -1.52
N ILE A 3 -19.56 16.64 -2.37
CA ILE A 3 -18.70 17.02 -3.52
C ILE A 3 -17.30 17.49 -3.06
N ASN A 4 -17.22 18.11 -1.88
CA ASN A 4 -15.95 18.53 -1.30
C ASN A 4 -15.09 17.33 -0.92
N ASP A 5 -15.68 16.27 -0.39
CA ASP A 5 -14.95 15.03 -0.05
C ASP A 5 -14.36 14.40 -1.32
N VAL A 6 -15.15 14.34 -2.41
CA VAL A 6 -14.69 13.83 -3.71
C VAL A 6 -13.51 14.66 -4.23
N ILE A 7 -13.61 15.99 -4.17
CA ILE A 7 -12.54 16.89 -4.61
C ILE A 7 -11.27 16.68 -3.79
N THR A 8 -11.39 16.56 -2.47
CA THR A 8 -10.27 16.31 -1.57
C THR A 8 -9.59 14.98 -1.92
N MET A 9 -10.37 13.90 -2.04
CA MET A 9 -9.84 12.57 -2.40
C MET A 9 -9.15 12.57 -3.77
N LEU A 10 -9.72 13.25 -4.78
CA LEU A 10 -9.08 13.40 -6.09
C LEU A 10 -7.76 14.18 -6.00
N SER A 11 -7.71 15.22 -5.18
CA SER A 11 -6.50 16.05 -5.04
C SER A 11 -5.37 15.36 -4.28
N GLU A 12 -5.72 14.47 -3.33
CA GLU A 12 -4.77 13.73 -2.49
C GLU A 12 -4.38 12.38 -3.10
N TYR A 13 -5.11 11.89 -4.10
CA TYR A 13 -4.95 10.56 -4.69
C TYR A 13 -3.50 10.19 -5.02
N LYS A 14 -2.73 11.04 -5.72
CA LYS A 14 -1.32 10.71 -6.06
C LYS A 14 -0.45 10.56 -4.82
N VAL A 15 -0.69 11.40 -3.80
CA VAL A 15 0.07 11.36 -2.54
C VAL A 15 -0.30 10.09 -1.78
N CYS A 16 -1.60 9.78 -1.64
CA CYS A 16 -2.07 8.56 -1.02
C CYS A 16 -1.54 7.31 -1.76
N LYS A 17 -1.57 7.29 -3.10
CA LYS A 17 -1.06 6.18 -3.90
C LYS A 17 0.44 5.99 -3.74
N ALA A 18 1.22 7.07 -3.78
CA ALA A 18 2.65 7.01 -3.52
C ALA A 18 2.96 6.53 -2.10
N ARG A 19 2.20 7.00 -1.10
CA ARG A 19 2.33 6.55 0.30
C ARG A 19 1.98 5.08 0.45
N CYS A 20 0.93 4.59 -0.20
CA CYS A 20 0.58 3.16 -0.19
C CYS A 20 1.71 2.32 -0.78
N LEU A 21 2.26 2.71 -1.93
CA LEU A 21 3.40 2.00 -2.55
C LEU A 21 4.64 1.99 -1.65
N TYR A 22 4.93 3.11 -0.99
CA TYR A 22 6.02 3.18 -0.01
C TYR A 22 5.77 2.25 1.18
N LEU A 23 4.57 2.25 1.73
CA LEU A 23 4.19 1.38 2.86
C LEU A 23 4.25 -0.09 2.48
N GLU A 24 3.82 -0.47 1.27
CA GLU A 24 3.95 -1.84 0.76
C GLU A 24 5.41 -2.28 0.71
N GLY A 25 6.29 -1.45 0.14
CA GLY A 25 7.73 -1.74 0.13
C GLY A 25 8.31 -1.85 1.55
N LYS A 26 7.89 -0.97 2.47
CA LYS A 26 8.38 -0.99 3.85
C LYS A 26 7.92 -2.23 4.62
N ILE A 27 6.68 -2.65 4.42
CA ILE A 27 6.14 -3.88 5.02
C ILE A 27 6.93 -5.09 4.52
N GLN A 28 7.22 -5.17 3.22
CA GLN A 28 8.03 -6.25 2.65
C GLN A 28 9.46 -6.28 3.22
N GLU A 29 10.09 -5.11 3.42
CA GLU A 29 11.39 -5.03 4.10
C GLU A 29 11.32 -5.57 5.54
N LEU A 30 10.28 -5.19 6.30
CA LEU A 30 10.08 -5.64 7.67
C LEU A 30 9.81 -7.15 7.74
N GLU A 31 9.03 -7.69 6.81
CA GLU A 31 8.77 -9.14 6.71
C GLU A 31 10.07 -9.92 6.52
N LEU A 32 10.93 -9.48 5.61
CA LEU A 32 12.22 -10.12 5.36
C LEU A 32 13.14 -10.02 6.59
N LEU A 33 13.14 -8.88 7.29
CA LEU A 33 13.92 -8.70 8.51
C LEU A 33 13.42 -9.60 9.65
N ILE A 34 12.10 -9.74 9.81
CA ILE A 34 11.49 -10.63 10.80
C ILE A 34 11.86 -12.08 10.49
N GLU A 35 11.76 -12.50 9.24
CA GLU A 35 12.10 -13.86 8.81
C GLU A 35 13.59 -14.17 9.07
N LYS A 36 14.49 -13.25 8.70
CA LYS A 36 15.92 -13.38 8.96
C LYS A 36 16.26 -13.43 10.46
N LYS A 37 15.60 -12.61 11.29
CA LYS A 37 15.79 -12.66 12.75
C LYS A 37 15.28 -13.98 13.34
N LYS A 38 14.14 -14.49 12.86
CA LYS A 38 13.60 -15.78 13.28
C LYS A 38 14.53 -16.93 12.91
N SER A 39 15.10 -16.94 11.69
CA SER A 39 16.05 -17.98 11.29
C SER A 39 17.34 -17.93 12.10
N SER A 40 17.89 -16.74 12.36
CA SER A 40 19.10 -16.58 13.18
C SER A 40 18.94 -17.13 14.59
N ILE A 41 17.78 -16.91 15.24
CA ILE A 41 17.50 -17.45 16.58
C ILE A 41 17.54 -18.98 16.55
N ILE A 42 16.94 -19.58 15.53
CA ILE A 42 16.94 -21.04 15.34
C ILE A 42 18.38 -21.54 15.14
N ASP A 43 19.17 -20.89 14.27
CA ASP A 43 20.54 -21.29 13.97
C ASP A 43 21.49 -21.15 15.18
N ASP A 44 21.38 -20.08 15.95
CA ASP A 44 22.19 -19.82 17.14
C ASP A 44 21.91 -20.87 18.24
N GLU A 45 20.64 -21.21 18.48
CA GLU A 45 20.28 -22.24 19.47
C GLU A 45 20.63 -23.66 19.01
N VAL A 46 20.47 -23.98 17.71
CA VAL A 46 20.93 -25.26 17.16
C VAL A 46 22.46 -25.40 17.31
N SER A 47 23.21 -24.34 17.03
CA SER A 47 24.67 -24.32 17.15
C SER A 47 25.14 -24.59 18.59
N ILE A 48 24.48 -23.98 19.59
CA ILE A 48 24.78 -24.21 21.02
C ILE A 48 24.52 -25.68 21.41
N THR A 49 23.46 -26.30 20.89
CA THR A 49 23.14 -27.70 21.22
C THR A 49 24.10 -28.72 20.58
N SER A 50 24.65 -28.43 19.40
CA SER A 50 25.59 -29.31 18.70
C SER A 50 26.93 -29.51 19.44
N VAL A 51 27.39 -28.49 20.18
CA VAL A 51 28.64 -28.54 20.96
C VAL A 51 28.49 -29.39 22.23
N LEU A 52 27.26 -29.62 22.71
CA LEU A 52 26.97 -30.45 23.89
C LEU A 52 26.79 -31.96 23.59
N SER A 53 26.94 -32.37 22.32
CA SER A 53 26.63 -33.74 21.85
C SER A 53 27.64 -34.82 22.27
N ASP A 54 28.78 -34.47 22.88
CA ASP A 54 29.86 -35.42 23.21
C ASP A 54 29.72 -36.10 24.60
N MET A 55 28.54 -36.00 25.24
CA MET A 55 28.21 -36.75 26.46
C MET A 55 27.14 -37.81 26.18
N PRO A 56 27.33 -39.07 26.63
CA PRO A 56 26.37 -40.13 26.38
C PRO A 56 25.07 -39.84 27.16
N ARG A 57 23.95 -39.72 26.46
CA ARG A 57 22.62 -39.51 27.07
C ARG A 57 21.65 -40.61 26.63
N GLY A 58 20.89 -41.09 27.61
CA GLY A 58 19.86 -42.12 27.47
C GLY A 58 18.75 -41.72 26.50
N THR A 59 17.98 -42.74 26.12
CA THR A 59 16.92 -42.78 25.11
C THR A 59 15.73 -41.86 25.39
N ASP A 60 15.88 -40.55 25.22
CA ASP A 60 14.76 -39.60 25.10
C ASP A 60 14.80 -38.95 23.71
N ILE A 61 14.02 -39.54 22.79
CA ILE A 61 13.93 -39.15 21.38
C ILE A 61 12.90 -38.02 21.24
N SER A 62 13.20 -36.86 21.83
CA SER A 62 12.53 -35.61 21.45
C SER A 62 13.60 -34.71 20.85
N SER A 63 13.56 -34.49 19.55
CA SER A 63 14.58 -33.68 18.87
C SER A 63 14.63 -32.28 19.53
N PRO A 64 15.81 -31.76 19.92
CA PRO A 64 15.95 -30.39 20.42
C PRO A 64 15.35 -29.36 19.45
N VAL A 65 15.40 -29.66 18.15
CA VAL A 65 14.79 -28.85 17.07
C VAL A 65 13.27 -28.84 17.17
N GLU A 66 12.63 -29.97 17.51
CA GLU A 66 11.17 -30.02 17.72
C GLU A 66 10.77 -29.25 18.97
N LYS A 67 11.53 -29.36 20.07
CA LYS A 67 11.29 -28.56 21.29
C LYS A 67 11.48 -27.06 21.05
N LEU A 68 12.40 -26.68 20.16
CA LEU A 68 12.61 -25.29 19.72
C LEU A 68 11.49 -24.80 18.82
N ALA A 69 11.08 -25.60 17.84
CA ALA A 69 9.93 -25.31 17.01
C ALA A 69 8.66 -25.13 17.87
N ILE A 70 8.48 -25.95 18.91
CA ILE A 70 7.41 -25.82 19.90
C ILE A 70 7.57 -24.55 20.74
N LYS A 71 8.77 -24.16 21.21
CA LYS A 71 8.98 -22.92 21.97
C LYS A 71 8.77 -21.64 21.15
N VAL A 72 9.19 -21.65 19.88
CA VAL A 72 8.93 -20.57 18.93
C VAL A 72 7.43 -20.52 18.59
N ALA A 73 6.77 -21.68 18.46
CA ALA A 73 5.33 -21.80 18.27
C ALA A 73 4.51 -21.40 19.53
N ASP A 74 5.05 -21.65 20.74
CA ASP A 74 4.48 -21.29 22.05
C ASP A 74 4.73 -19.80 22.41
N GLY A 75 5.36 -19.03 21.51
CA GLY A 75 5.44 -17.58 21.61
C GLY A 75 6.70 -17.00 22.27
N TYR A 76 7.79 -17.77 22.38
CA TYR A 76 9.10 -17.22 22.77
C TYR A 76 9.72 -16.44 21.61
N LEU A 77 9.14 -15.27 21.31
CA LEU A 77 9.70 -14.31 20.37
C LEU A 77 10.67 -13.40 21.12
N SER A 78 11.86 -13.17 20.57
CA SER A 78 12.75 -12.14 21.11
C SER A 78 12.02 -10.79 21.11
N THR A 79 12.27 -9.96 22.12
CA THR A 79 11.67 -8.61 22.25
C THR A 79 11.77 -7.81 20.95
N ASP A 80 12.92 -7.94 20.28
CA ASP A 80 13.21 -7.40 18.95
C ASP A 80 12.19 -7.80 17.87
N VAL A 81 11.79 -9.07 17.81
CA VAL A 81 10.85 -9.57 16.80
C VAL A 81 9.44 -9.08 17.10
N VAL A 82 9.06 -9.01 18.38
CA VAL A 82 7.76 -8.46 18.81
C VAL A 82 7.65 -6.98 18.45
N GLU A 83 8.72 -6.21 18.61
CA GLU A 83 8.76 -4.79 18.21
C GLU A 83 8.59 -4.60 16.71
N LEU A 84 9.32 -5.39 15.89
CA LEU A 84 9.19 -5.35 14.44
C LEU A 84 7.78 -5.74 13.96
N GLN A 85 7.15 -6.73 14.60
CA GLN A 85 5.77 -7.12 14.29
C GLN A 85 4.76 -6.02 14.64
N ARG A 86 4.95 -5.31 15.75
CA ARG A 86 4.11 -4.16 16.10
C ARG A 86 4.27 -3.02 15.09
N GLU A 87 5.48 -2.77 14.63
CA GLU A 87 5.73 -1.78 13.58
C GLU A 87 5.06 -2.18 12.26
N GLN A 88 5.21 -3.44 11.84
CA GLN A 88 4.54 -3.99 10.66
C GLN A 88 3.01 -3.83 10.76
N GLN A 89 2.42 -4.14 11.92
CA GLN A 89 0.98 -4.00 12.13
C GLN A 89 0.52 -2.54 11.99
N LYS A 90 1.24 -1.59 12.60
CA LYS A 90 0.93 -0.16 12.46
C LYS A 90 0.97 0.32 11.01
N LEU A 91 2.00 -0.07 10.26
CA LEU A 91 2.13 0.30 8.84
C LEU A 91 1.03 -0.34 7.98
N THR A 92 0.62 -1.56 8.32
CA THR A 92 -0.47 -2.26 7.62
C THR A 92 -1.81 -1.55 7.85
N GLU A 93 -2.11 -1.14 9.08
CA GLU A 93 -3.30 -0.36 9.40
C GLU A 93 -3.31 1.01 8.70
N GLU A 94 -2.16 1.67 8.59
CA GLU A 94 -2.02 2.92 7.83
C GLU A 94 -2.30 2.69 6.33
N LEU A 95 -1.77 1.60 5.79
CA LEU A 95 -1.94 1.22 4.40
C LEU A 95 -3.39 0.90 4.07
N GLU A 96 -4.13 0.18 4.92
CA GLU A 96 -5.55 -0.12 4.70
C GLU A 96 -6.40 1.15 4.60
N LYS A 97 -6.13 2.12 5.47
CA LYS A 97 -6.78 3.44 5.43
C LYS A 97 -6.49 4.15 4.11
N GLY A 98 -5.23 4.15 3.67
CA GLY A 98 -4.82 4.74 2.39
C GLY A 98 -5.43 4.05 1.17
N LYS A 99 -5.50 2.72 1.18
CA LYS A 99 -6.05 1.90 0.09
C LYS A 99 -7.51 2.19 -0.20
N THR A 100 -8.27 2.52 0.83
CA THR A 100 -9.68 2.90 0.69
C THR A 100 -9.85 4.07 -0.28
N ILE A 101 -9.05 5.13 -0.12
CA ILE A 101 -9.09 6.31 -1.02
C ILE A 101 -8.67 5.92 -2.44
N THR A 102 -7.59 5.15 -2.59
CA THR A 102 -7.08 4.79 -3.92
C THR A 102 -8.06 3.93 -4.70
N VAL A 103 -8.72 2.97 -4.03
CA VAL A 103 -9.70 2.08 -4.66
C VAL A 103 -10.93 2.86 -5.12
N TYR A 104 -11.47 3.76 -4.29
CA TYR A 104 -12.61 4.58 -4.68
C TYR A 104 -12.30 5.48 -5.87
N VAL A 105 -11.17 6.19 -5.82
CA VAL A 105 -10.78 7.10 -6.91
C VAL A 105 -10.54 6.35 -8.22
N GLU A 106 -9.95 5.15 -8.17
CA GLU A 106 -9.75 4.32 -9.37
C GLU A 106 -11.08 3.82 -9.95
N ALA A 107 -12.02 3.40 -9.10
CA ALA A 107 -13.37 2.99 -9.54
C ALA A 107 -14.12 4.15 -10.22
N TRP A 108 -14.07 5.35 -9.64
CA TRP A 108 -14.71 6.55 -10.21
C TRP A 108 -14.14 6.90 -11.57
N ILE A 109 -12.81 6.88 -11.71
CA ILE A 109 -12.14 7.21 -12.97
C ILE A 109 -12.45 6.17 -14.05
N CYS A 110 -12.58 4.90 -13.66
CA CYS A 110 -12.94 3.82 -14.59
C CYS A 110 -14.29 4.09 -15.26
N GLY A 111 -15.26 4.65 -14.53
CA GLY A 111 -16.60 4.99 -15.04
C GLY A 111 -16.66 6.22 -15.95
N LEU A 112 -15.59 7.01 -16.07
CA LEU A 112 -15.56 8.21 -16.91
C LEU A 112 -15.14 7.93 -18.35
N ALA A 113 -15.65 8.73 -19.29
CA ALA A 113 -15.21 8.68 -20.69
C ALA A 113 -13.74 9.13 -20.82
N SER A 114 -13.03 8.71 -21.87
CA SER A 114 -11.59 8.98 -22.03
C SER A 114 -11.22 10.46 -21.99
N LYS A 115 -12.06 11.34 -22.54
CA LYS A 115 -11.85 12.80 -22.50
C LYS A 115 -12.07 13.36 -21.08
N GLU A 116 -13.11 12.91 -20.38
CA GLU A 116 -13.44 13.31 -19.01
C GLU A 116 -12.36 12.89 -18.01
N ARG A 117 -11.98 11.60 -18.07
CA ARG A 117 -10.87 11.02 -17.32
C ARG A 117 -9.61 11.86 -17.49
N CYS A 118 -9.26 12.16 -18.75
CA CYS A 118 -8.06 12.94 -19.04
C CYS A 118 -8.11 14.34 -18.42
N VAL A 119 -9.26 15.02 -18.43
CA VAL A 119 -9.40 16.35 -17.80
C VAL A 119 -9.24 16.24 -16.28
N ILE A 120 -9.88 15.26 -15.64
CA ILE A 120 -9.80 15.04 -14.19
C ILE A 120 -8.38 14.71 -13.76
N GLU A 121 -7.71 13.77 -14.44
CA GLU A 121 -6.33 13.37 -14.14
C GLU A 121 -5.39 14.57 -14.26
N LYS A 122 -5.42 15.29 -15.38
CA LYS A 122 -4.52 16.43 -15.59
C LYS A 122 -4.77 17.59 -14.62
N PHE A 123 -6.03 17.82 -14.26
CA PHE A 123 -6.40 18.90 -13.35
C PHE A 123 -6.09 18.57 -11.88
N TYR A 124 -6.49 17.39 -11.39
CA TYR A 124 -6.36 17.05 -9.97
C TYR A 124 -5.05 16.34 -9.64
N PHE A 125 -4.55 15.48 -10.53
CA PHE A 125 -3.37 14.66 -10.23
C PHE A 125 -2.08 15.37 -10.62
N GLU A 126 -2.07 16.06 -11.76
CA GLU A 126 -0.90 16.79 -12.25
C GLU A 126 -0.93 18.28 -11.90
N LYS A 127 -2.06 18.77 -11.34
CA LYS A 127 -2.25 20.17 -10.94
C LYS A 127 -1.96 21.17 -12.08
N LEU A 128 -2.22 20.75 -13.32
CA LEU A 128 -1.99 21.60 -14.49
C LEU A 128 -3.01 22.72 -14.57
N THR A 129 -2.55 23.85 -15.11
CA THR A 129 -3.41 24.97 -15.45
C THR A 129 -4.29 24.64 -16.64
N TRP A 130 -5.43 25.35 -16.77
CA TRP A 130 -6.33 25.16 -17.91
C TRP A 130 -5.65 25.29 -19.27
N ARG A 131 -4.66 26.18 -19.42
CA ARG A 131 -3.93 26.38 -20.68
C ARG A 131 -3.08 25.16 -21.03
N GLU A 132 -2.41 24.57 -20.05
CA GLU A 132 -1.61 23.35 -20.25
C GLU A 132 -2.50 22.16 -20.60
N ILE A 133 -3.66 22.04 -19.96
CA ILE A 133 -4.66 21.01 -20.30
C ILE A 133 -5.17 21.18 -21.73
N GLN A 134 -5.46 22.42 -22.17
CA GLN A 134 -5.86 22.71 -23.55
C GLN A 134 -4.78 22.26 -24.54
N ASN A 135 -3.53 22.65 -24.30
CA ASN A 135 -2.41 22.28 -25.16
C ASN A 135 -2.22 20.76 -25.22
N TYR A 136 -2.31 20.08 -24.07
CA TYR A 136 -2.20 18.62 -24.01
C TYR A 136 -3.32 17.92 -24.78
N LEU A 137 -4.57 18.36 -24.62
CA LEU A 137 -5.71 17.78 -25.34
C LEU A 137 -5.65 18.04 -26.83
N HIS A 138 -5.17 19.22 -27.24
CA HIS A 138 -4.96 19.53 -28.64
C HIS A 138 -3.87 18.63 -29.26
N GLN A 139 -2.75 18.41 -28.57
CA GLN A 139 -1.71 17.48 -29.03
C GLN A 139 -2.19 16.02 -29.08
N LYS A 140 -3.01 15.60 -28.11
CA LYS A 140 -3.46 14.20 -28.00
C LYS A 140 -4.64 13.85 -28.90
N TYR A 141 -5.59 14.77 -29.09
CA TYR A 141 -6.86 14.52 -29.78
C TYR A 141 -7.06 15.40 -31.03
N GLY A 142 -6.18 16.36 -31.31
CA GLY A 142 -6.32 17.30 -32.42
C GLY A 142 -7.34 18.42 -32.21
N ASP A 143 -8.26 18.27 -31.25
CA ASP A 143 -9.33 19.24 -30.99
C ASP A 143 -8.86 20.43 -30.15
N TYR A 144 -9.08 21.66 -30.65
CA TYR A 144 -8.91 22.86 -29.82
C TYR A 144 -10.15 23.08 -28.95
N LEU A 145 -10.05 22.69 -27.68
CA LEU A 145 -11.14 22.89 -26.71
C LEU A 145 -11.00 24.23 -26.02
N SER A 146 -12.09 24.99 -25.96
CA SER A 146 -12.13 26.24 -25.21
C SER A 146 -12.10 26.00 -23.70
N LYS A 147 -11.65 27.00 -22.93
CA LYS A 147 -11.59 26.91 -21.46
C LYS A 147 -12.97 26.68 -20.82
N SER A 148 -14.04 27.24 -21.40
CA SER A 148 -15.41 27.02 -20.92
C SER A 148 -15.86 25.58 -21.17
N THR A 149 -15.52 25.01 -22.33
CA THR A 149 -15.79 23.60 -22.63
C THR A 149 -15.09 22.66 -21.66
N LEU A 150 -13.81 22.92 -21.34
CA LEU A 150 -13.08 22.10 -20.36
C LEU A 150 -13.68 22.17 -18.95
N ARG A 151 -14.13 23.36 -18.53
CA ARG A 151 -14.82 23.51 -17.24
C ARG A 151 -16.11 22.72 -17.19
N ARG A 152 -16.87 22.73 -18.29
CA ARG A 152 -18.10 21.94 -18.42
C ARG A 152 -17.80 20.43 -18.35
N ILE A 153 -16.83 19.94 -19.13
CA ILE A 153 -16.39 18.53 -19.08
C ILE A 153 -16.00 18.13 -17.66
N LYS A 154 -15.28 19.00 -16.93
CA LYS A 154 -14.92 18.74 -15.52
C LYS A 154 -16.16 18.67 -14.62
N SER A 155 -17.12 19.58 -14.79
CA SER A 155 -18.36 19.59 -14.00
C SER A 155 -19.16 18.32 -14.26
N ASP A 156 -19.41 18.00 -15.54
CA ASP A 156 -20.16 16.82 -15.97
C ASP A 156 -19.49 15.53 -15.46
N ALA A 157 -18.16 15.48 -15.45
CA ALA A 157 -17.41 14.35 -14.88
C ALA A 157 -17.60 14.23 -13.36
N LEU A 158 -17.59 15.35 -12.61
CA LEU A 158 -17.85 15.33 -11.16
C LEU A 158 -19.29 14.92 -10.85
N ASP A 159 -20.25 15.37 -11.65
CA ASP A 159 -21.67 14.99 -11.49
C ASP A 159 -21.87 13.48 -11.76
N LYS A 160 -21.17 12.93 -12.76
CA LYS A 160 -21.14 11.49 -13.00
C LYS A 160 -20.55 10.71 -11.83
N ILE A 161 -19.44 11.19 -11.26
CA ILE A 161 -18.84 10.57 -10.07
C ILE A 161 -19.85 10.56 -8.93
N LEU A 162 -20.51 11.69 -8.66
CA LEU A 162 -21.54 11.78 -7.63
C LEU A 162 -22.71 10.82 -7.87
N THR A 163 -23.07 10.59 -9.14
CA THR A 163 -24.11 9.62 -9.51
C THR A 163 -23.67 8.18 -9.24
N ILE A 164 -22.39 7.83 -9.39
CA ILE A 164 -21.85 6.49 -9.06
C ILE A 164 -21.90 6.23 -7.54
N ILE A 165 -21.82 7.29 -6.73
CA ILE A 165 -21.80 7.22 -5.27
C ILE A 165 -23.22 7.19 -4.67
N ALA A 166 -24.22 7.72 -5.39
CA ALA A 166 -25.62 7.81 -4.97
C ALA A 166 -26.35 6.47 -5.09
#